data_AF-A0A3B0ZYJ7-F1
#
_entry.id   AF-A0A3B0ZYJ7-F1
#
_cell.length_a   1.000
_cell.length_b   1.000
_cell.length_c   1.000
_cell.angle_alpha   90.00
_cell.angle_beta   90.00
_cell.angle_gamma   90.00
#
_symmetry.space_group_name_H-M   'P 1'
#
loop_
_entity.id
_entity.type
_entity.pdbx_description
1 polymer ?
#
loop_
_entity_poly.entity_id
_entity_poly.type
_entity_poly.pdbx_seq_one_letter_code
_entity_poly.pdbx_strand_id
1 'polypeptide(L)'
;NDELLSLSCKTLLHRLFHEDDVRLFEPSPLRFHCSCSNERIEKMILSLGRDEANDILSEQGKIQVDCEFCNASYAYDTADVKKLFASNPPSTHH
;
A
#
# COMPACT_ATOMS: atom_id res chain seq x y z
N ASN A 1 -7.06 -32.71 3.16
CA ASN A 1 -7.34 -32.68 4.62
C ASN A 1 -7.52 -31.21 4.93
N ASP A 2 -8.76 -30.72 4.79
CA ASP A 2 -9.04 -29.28 4.59
C ASP A 2 -9.85 -28.68 5.75
N GLU A 3 -9.94 -29.43 6.86
CA GLU A 3 -10.76 -29.06 8.02
C GLU A 3 -10.33 -27.72 8.62
N LEU A 4 -9.02 -27.44 8.65
CA LEU A 4 -8.48 -26.19 9.19
C LEU A 4 -8.94 -24.94 8.43
N LEU A 5 -9.24 -25.07 7.15
CA LEU A 5 -9.66 -23.95 6.30
C LEU A 5 -11.19 -23.82 6.20
N SER A 6 -11.93 -24.90 6.48
CA SER A 6 -13.37 -25.00 6.21
C SER A 6 -14.25 -25.00 7.45
N LEU A 7 -13.74 -25.46 8.60
CA LEU A 7 -14.49 -25.46 9.86
C LEU A 7 -14.35 -24.15 10.62
N SER A 8 -15.36 -23.82 11.42
CA SER A 8 -15.28 -22.66 12.31
C SER A 8 -14.18 -22.86 13.37
N CYS A 9 -13.54 -21.77 13.80
CA CYS A 9 -12.56 -21.81 14.89
C CYS A 9 -13.12 -22.49 16.15
N LYS A 10 -14.40 -22.26 16.49
CA LYS A 10 -15.05 -22.90 17.64
C LYS A 10 -15.10 -24.43 17.51
N THR A 11 -15.43 -24.93 16.33
CA THR A 11 -15.48 -26.38 16.05
C THR A 11 -14.08 -26.99 16.12
N LEU A 12 -13.08 -26.32 15.56
CA LEU A 12 -11.68 -26.77 15.58
C LEU A 12 -11.14 -26.82 17.00
N LEU A 13 -11.35 -25.77 17.79
CA LEU A 13 -10.93 -25.71 19.19
C LEU A 13 -11.55 -26.83 20.03
N HIS A 14 -12.86 -27.07 19.88
CA HIS A 14 -13.51 -28.19 20.56
C HIS A 14 -12.89 -29.53 20.17
N ARG A 15 -12.62 -29.80 18.89
CA ARG A 15 -12.04 -31.08 18.46
C ARG A 15 -10.60 -31.28 18.98
N LEU A 16 -9.81 -30.21 19.00
CA LEU A 16 -8.41 -30.25 19.42
C LEU A 16 -8.22 -30.32 20.94
N PHE A 17 -9.12 -29.72 21.72
CA PHE A 17 -8.98 -29.52 23.17
C PHE A 17 -10.25 -29.94 23.94
N HIS A 18 -10.92 -31.01 23.51
CA HIS A 18 -12.20 -31.45 24.08
C HIS A 18 -12.14 -31.83 25.58
N GLU A 19 -10.95 -32.10 26.12
CA GLU A 19 -10.74 -32.42 27.54
C GLU A 19 -10.38 -31.19 28.40
N ASP A 20 -10.14 -30.03 27.77
CA ASP A 20 -9.73 -28.79 28.45
C ASP A 20 -10.87 -27.76 28.50
N ASP A 21 -10.85 -26.88 29.52
CA ASP A 21 -11.73 -25.72 29.58
C ASP A 21 -11.18 -24.57 28.72
N VAL A 22 -11.73 -24.41 27.50
CA VAL A 22 -11.28 -23.40 26.54
C VAL A 22 -12.08 -22.11 26.66
N ARG A 23 -11.41 -21.02 27.05
CA ARG A 23 -11.98 -19.67 26.98
C ARG A 23 -11.77 -19.04 25.60
N LEU A 24 -12.87 -18.74 24.90
CA LEU A 24 -12.84 -18.05 23.61
C LEU A 24 -13.07 -16.54 23.79
N PHE A 25 -12.23 -15.73 23.15
CA PHE A 25 -12.38 -14.27 23.10
C PHE A 25 -13.11 -13.84 21.83
N GLU A 26 -13.57 -12.58 21.82
CA GLU A 26 -14.16 -11.98 20.63
C GLU A 26 -13.15 -11.98 19.46
N PRO A 27 -13.59 -12.36 18.25
CA PRO A 27 -12.70 -12.41 17.09
C PRO A 27 -12.28 -11.01 16.67
N SER A 28 -11.02 -10.86 16.31
CA SER A 28 -10.52 -9.65 15.65
C SER A 28 -10.61 -9.82 14.14
N PRO A 29 -11.30 -8.94 13.41
CA PRO A 29 -11.41 -9.04 11.95
C PRO A 29 -10.04 -8.77 11.31
N LEU A 30 -9.55 -9.75 10.56
CA LEU A 30 -8.35 -9.61 9.75
C LEU A 30 -8.71 -9.15 8.33
N ARG A 31 -7.94 -8.20 7.82
CA ARG A 31 -8.05 -7.73 6.44
C ARG A 31 -6.66 -7.44 5.90
N PHE A 32 -6.50 -7.61 4.59
CA PHE A 32 -5.34 -7.09 3.89
C PHE A 32 -5.33 -5.55 3.98
N HIS A 33 -4.17 -4.96 4.26
CA HIS A 33 -4.01 -3.51 4.29
C HIS A 33 -2.59 -3.13 3.85
N CYS A 34 -2.48 -2.21 2.89
CA CYS A 34 -1.24 -1.58 2.51
C CYS A 34 -1.31 -0.08 2.81
N SER A 35 -0.16 0.50 3.17
CA SER A 35 -0.06 1.91 3.52
C SER A 35 0.36 2.82 2.35
N CYS A 36 0.48 2.28 1.13
CA CYS A 36 0.68 3.09 -0.07
C CYS A 36 -0.52 4.01 -0.31
N SER A 37 -0.27 5.20 -0.84
CA SER A 37 -1.30 6.18 -1.17
C SER A 37 -0.75 7.17 -2.19
N ASN A 38 -1.63 7.88 -2.91
CA ASN A 38 -1.22 8.91 -3.86
C ASN A 38 -0.31 9.95 -3.20
N GLU A 39 -0.62 10.38 -1.97
CA GLU A 39 0.18 11.37 -1.24
C GLU A 39 1.61 10.89 -0.95
N ARG A 40 1.80 9.57 -0.72
CA ARG A 40 3.14 9.01 -0.53
C ARG A 40 3.92 8.94 -1.83
N ILE A 41 3.25 8.58 -2.93
CA ILE A 41 3.89 8.52 -4.25
C ILE A 41 4.24 9.93 -4.73
N GLU A 42 3.36 10.91 -4.52
CA GLU A 42 3.63 12.33 -4.81
C GLU A 42 4.84 12.85 -4.03
N LYS A 43 4.96 12.54 -2.74
CA LYS A 43 6.15 12.90 -1.94
C LYS A 43 7.43 12.27 -2.47
N MET A 44 7.35 11.02 -2.93
CA MET A 44 8.47 10.35 -3.57
C MET A 44 8.88 11.06 -4.87
N ILE A 45 7.91 11.40 -5.74
CA ILE A 45 8.17 12.15 -6.98
C ILE A 45 8.77 13.53 -6.66
N LEU A 46 8.27 14.23 -5.64
CA LEU A 46 8.85 15.50 -5.20
C LEU A 46 10.30 15.35 -4.74
N SER A 47 10.64 14.24 -4.09
CA SER A 47 12.00 13.97 -3.60
C SER A 47 13.01 13.65 -4.70
N LEU A 48 12.57 13.15 -5.87
CA LEU A 48 13.40 13.01 -7.06
C LEU A 48 13.86 14.38 -7.61
N GLY A 49 13.05 15.42 -7.38
CA GLY A 49 13.29 16.75 -7.92
C GLY A 49 12.66 16.94 -9.31
N ARG A 50 12.48 18.21 -9.67
CA ARG A 50 11.73 18.59 -10.88
C ARG A 50 12.43 18.17 -12.16
N ASP A 51 13.75 18.28 -12.20
CA ASP A 51 14.52 18.02 -13.43
C ASP A 51 14.46 16.52 -13.77
N GLU A 52 14.78 15.66 -12.81
CA GLU A 52 14.72 14.20 -13.00
C GLU A 52 13.29 13.70 -13.31
N ALA A 53 12.27 14.27 -12.66
CA ALA A 53 10.88 13.96 -12.99
C ALA A 53 10.51 14.36 -14.44
N ASN A 54 11.03 15.48 -14.94
CA ASN A 54 10.80 15.90 -16.33
C ASN A 54 11.57 15.04 -17.34
N ASP A 55 12.77 14.59 -17.00
CA ASP A 55 13.56 13.71 -17.85
C ASP A 55 12.81 12.39 -18.06
N ILE A 56 12.31 11.77 -16.99
CA ILE A 56 11.47 10.56 -17.07
C ILE A 56 10.23 10.80 -17.94
N LEU A 57 9.55 11.93 -17.77
CA LEU A 57 8.39 12.28 -18.59
C LEU A 57 8.75 12.44 -20.07
N SER A 58 9.92 12.99 -20.39
CA SER A 58 10.37 13.19 -21.77
C SER A 58 10.65 11.86 -22.48
N GLU A 59 11.14 10.87 -21.75
CA GLU A 59 11.48 9.54 -22.28
C GLU A 59 10.27 8.61 -22.34
N GLN A 60 9.41 8.63 -21.30
CA GLN A 60 8.37 7.62 -21.08
C GLN A 60 6.95 8.17 -21.20
N GLY A 61 6.76 9.49 -21.28
CA GLY A 61 5.47 10.17 -21.33
C GLY A 61 4.71 10.23 -20.00
N LYS A 62 5.07 9.39 -19.02
CA LYS A 62 4.49 9.32 -17.68
C LYS A 62 5.50 8.79 -16.68
N ILE A 63 5.29 9.09 -15.40
CA ILE A 63 5.98 8.41 -14.29
C ILE A 63 5.08 7.28 -13.81
N GLN A 64 5.53 6.02 -13.94
CA GLN A 64 4.82 4.85 -13.43
C GLN A 64 5.51 4.33 -12.16
N VAL A 65 4.71 4.08 -11.13
CA VAL A 65 5.19 3.54 -9.84
C VAL A 65 4.33 2.36 -9.44
N ASP A 66 4.96 1.21 -9.25
CA ASP A 66 4.31 -0.01 -8.79
C ASP A 66 4.68 -0.26 -7.32
N CYS A 67 3.68 -0.45 -6.46
CA CYS A 67 3.91 -0.76 -5.06
C CYS A 67 4.28 -2.24 -4.90
N GLU A 68 5.51 -2.53 -4.48
CA GLU A 68 6.00 -3.90 -4.31
C GLU A 68 5.31 -4.71 -3.19
N PHE A 69 4.48 -4.06 -2.36
CA PHE A 69 3.76 -4.73 -1.26
C PHE A 69 2.35 -5.15 -1.64
N CYS A 70 1.61 -4.31 -2.36
CA CYS A 70 0.22 -4.56 -2.71
C CYS A 70 -0.04 -4.65 -4.21
N ASN A 71 0.99 -4.47 -5.01
CA ASN A 71 0.94 -4.49 -6.47
C ASN A 71 0.02 -3.43 -7.08
N ALA A 72 -0.29 -2.36 -6.34
CA ALA A 72 -1.01 -1.21 -6.87
C ALA A 72 -0.10 -0.40 -7.80
N SER A 73 -0.65 0.01 -8.95
CA SER A 73 0.04 0.83 -9.94
C SER A 73 -0.47 2.27 -9.89
N TYR A 74 0.47 3.21 -9.89
CA TYR A 74 0.24 4.65 -9.93
C TYR A 74 0.88 5.22 -11.19
N ALA A 75 0.20 6.17 -11.84
CA ALA A 75 0.70 6.82 -13.04
C ALA A 75 0.44 8.33 -12.96
N TYR A 76 1.47 9.11 -13.26
CA TYR A 76 1.42 10.58 -13.27
C TYR A 76 1.87 11.07 -14.64
N ASP A 77 1.01 11.85 -15.29
CA ASP A 77 1.33 12.46 -16.58
C ASP A 77 2.01 13.83 -16.43
N THR A 78 2.28 14.48 -17.55
CA THR A 78 2.90 15.82 -17.55
C THR A 78 2.07 16.87 -16.81
N ALA A 79 0.74 16.83 -16.89
CA ALA A 79 -0.13 17.77 -16.20
C ALA A 79 -0.14 17.53 -14.69
N ASP A 80 -0.17 16.27 -14.27
CA ASP A 80 -0.10 15.88 -12.87
C ASP A 80 1.21 16.34 -12.22
N VAL A 81 2.35 16.06 -12.86
CA VAL A 81 3.68 16.44 -12.35
C VAL A 81 3.85 17.96 -12.33
N LYS A 82 3.38 18.67 -13.36
CA LYS A 82 3.38 20.15 -13.37
C LYS A 82 2.59 20.71 -12.20
N LYS A 83 1.39 20.18 -11.95
CA LYS A 83 0.55 20.59 -10.82
C LYS A 83 1.22 20.29 -9.49
N LEU A 84 1.78 19.09 -9.34
CA LEU A 84 2.45 18.64 -8.12
C LEU A 84 3.58 19.58 -7.70
N PHE A 85 4.49 19.93 -8.62
CA PHE A 85 5.58 20.86 -8.33
C PHE A 85 5.17 22.33 -8.31
N ALA A 86 4.01 22.71 -8.87
CA ALA A 86 3.47 24.07 -8.72
C ALA A 86 2.88 24.28 -7.32
N SER A 87 2.24 23.24 -6.76
CA SER A 87 1.68 23.25 -5.40
C SER A 87 2.73 23.03 -4.29
N ASN A 88 3.92 22.54 -4.64
CA ASN A 88 5.02 22.28 -3.70
C ASN A 88 6.32 22.90 -4.23
N PRO A 89 6.51 24.22 -4.12
CA PRO A 89 7.76 24.86 -4.53
C PRO A 89 8.92 24.33 -3.67
N PRO A 90 10.13 24.22 -4.24
CA PRO A 90 11.29 23.73 -3.51
C PRO A 90 11.57 24.63 -2.29
N SER A 91 11.55 24.04 -1.10
CA SER A 91 12.04 24.69 0.11
C SER A 91 13.55 24.84 -0.01
N THR A 92 14.04 26.05 -0.26
CA THR A 92 15.47 26.37 -0.21
C THR A 92 15.94 26.20 1.24
N HIS A 93 16.48 25.03 1.58
CA HIS A 93 17.30 24.89 2.79
C HIS A 93 18.61 25.66 2.52
N HIS A 94 18.72 26.85 3.14
CA HIS A 94 20.00 27.52 3.38
C HIS A 94 20.72 26.84 4.54
#